data_AF-E7G9Z6-F1
#
_entry.id   AF-E7G9Z6-F1
#
_cell.length_a   1.000
_cell.length_b   1.000
_cell.length_c   1.000
_cell.angle_alpha   90.00
_cell.angle_beta   90.00
_cell.angle_gamma   90.00
#
_symmetry.space_group_name_H-M   'P 1'
#
loop_
_entity.id
_entity.type
_entity.pdbx_description
1 polymer ?
#
loop_
_entity_poly.entity_id
_entity_poly.type
_entity_poly.pdbx_seq_one_letter_code
_entity_poly.pdbx_strand_id
1 'polypeptide(L)'
;MERFFRKNHQLKSYGYKIAAIVSSNAPNTHGIWNAEDGLPTVERLRDLPIDLQTRIILATGEVDDILIGNAYATEAELKAISEVVKPAKAFEDSPIYDEIKAYGPILPKFGPCKRLKVILEKEITKIEKENLLDFVPQLDNGDSSEWIWRSRSGRLINKNRPIPPRKYREEYFPVGSIVVVNDVNKHYSGEIQIVKIPIKNDGKRNLIARLAPNEEQMLELINNEDLVEFIEYYEY
;
A
#
# COMPACT_ATOMS: atom_id res chain seq x y z
N MET A 1 -13.88 10.38 -5.44
CA MET A 1 -13.65 8.96 -5.73
C MET A 1 -14.90 8.22 -6.18
N GLU A 2 -15.99 8.19 -5.40
CA GLU A 2 -17.20 7.39 -5.75
C GLU A 2 -17.73 7.61 -7.18
N ARG A 3 -17.88 8.87 -7.63
CA ARG A 3 -18.34 9.18 -8.99
C ARG A 3 -17.39 8.66 -10.08
N PHE A 4 -16.09 8.69 -9.81
CA PHE A 4 -15.04 8.21 -10.70
C PHE A 4 -15.14 6.69 -10.87
N PHE A 5 -15.21 5.95 -9.75
CA PHE A 5 -15.45 4.49 -9.75
C PHE A 5 -16.71 4.10 -10.52
N ARG A 6 -17.85 4.69 -10.15
CA ARG A 6 -19.12 4.35 -10.80
C ARG A 6 -19.09 4.57 -12.31
N LYS A 7 -18.41 5.63 -12.77
CA LYS A 7 -18.31 5.93 -14.20
C LYS A 7 -17.36 4.97 -14.91
N ASN A 8 -16.21 4.67 -14.33
CA ASN A 8 -15.23 3.76 -14.91
C ASN A 8 -15.81 2.34 -15.00
N HIS A 9 -16.42 1.84 -13.92
CA HIS A 9 -17.13 0.57 -13.91
C HIS A 9 -18.18 0.47 -15.03
N GLN A 10 -18.98 1.53 -15.20
CA GLN A 10 -19.97 1.61 -16.27
C GLN A 10 -19.33 1.57 -17.66
N LEU A 11 -18.23 2.27 -17.89
CA LEU A 11 -17.57 2.31 -19.20
C LEU A 11 -16.85 0.99 -19.52
N LYS A 12 -16.24 0.35 -18.51
CA LYS A 12 -15.61 -0.96 -18.60
C LYS A 12 -16.60 -2.06 -18.99
N SER A 13 -17.85 -2.01 -18.52
CA SER A 13 -18.86 -2.99 -18.91
C SER A 13 -19.23 -2.93 -20.40
N TYR A 14 -18.95 -1.82 -21.08
CA TYR A 14 -19.07 -1.68 -22.54
C TYR A 14 -17.76 -2.02 -23.30
N GLY A 15 -16.69 -2.40 -22.61
CA GLY A 15 -15.40 -2.74 -23.22
C GLY A 15 -14.51 -1.54 -23.57
N TYR A 16 -14.80 -0.34 -23.05
CA TYR A 16 -13.93 0.83 -23.27
C TYR A 16 -12.64 0.75 -22.47
N LYS A 17 -11.56 1.23 -23.08
CA LYS A 17 -10.34 1.57 -22.36
C LYS A 17 -10.52 2.89 -21.62
N ILE A 18 -9.97 2.97 -20.41
CA ILE A 18 -10.10 4.11 -19.52
C ILE A 18 -8.72 4.73 -19.30
N ALA A 19 -8.59 6.01 -19.62
CA ALA A 19 -7.44 6.82 -19.25
C ALA A 19 -7.82 7.75 -18.09
N ALA A 20 -6.88 8.03 -17.19
CA ALA A 20 -7.03 9.03 -16.15
C ALA A 20 -5.81 9.96 -16.10
N ILE A 21 -6.04 11.20 -15.68
CA ILE A 21 -5.04 12.26 -15.66
C ILE A 21 -4.57 12.52 -14.23
N VAL A 22 -3.25 12.52 -14.04
CA VAL A 22 -2.55 12.99 -12.83
C VAL A 22 -1.90 14.35 -13.09
N SER A 23 -1.55 15.06 -12.02
CA SER A 23 -0.87 16.37 -12.12
C SER A 23 0.55 16.31 -11.58
N SER A 24 1.46 16.93 -12.30
CA SER A 24 2.78 17.29 -11.78
C SER A 24 2.64 18.45 -10.81
N ASN A 25 3.42 18.41 -9.72
CA ASN A 25 3.57 19.48 -8.75
C ASN A 25 4.88 20.26 -9.01
N ALA A 26 5.50 20.08 -10.16
CA ALA A 26 6.70 20.82 -10.54
C ALA A 26 6.41 22.32 -10.58
N PRO A 27 7.40 23.16 -10.21
CA PRO A 27 7.25 24.60 -10.32
C PRO A 27 7.13 25.02 -11.79
N ASN A 28 6.34 26.07 -12.05
CA ASN A 28 6.14 26.64 -13.39
C ASN A 28 5.56 25.66 -14.42
N THR A 29 4.73 24.71 -13.96
CA THR A 29 3.94 23.91 -14.91
C THR A 29 2.87 24.76 -15.57
N HIS A 30 2.48 24.37 -16.78
CA HIS A 30 1.41 24.99 -17.55
C HIS A 30 0.52 23.91 -18.15
N GLY A 31 -0.76 24.25 -18.26
CA GLY A 31 -1.77 23.43 -18.91
C GLY A 31 -2.45 24.17 -20.06
N ILE A 32 -3.50 23.54 -20.58
CA ILE A 32 -4.44 24.22 -21.48
C ILE A 32 -5.00 25.48 -20.80
N TRP A 33 -5.27 26.52 -21.60
CA TRP A 33 -5.84 27.78 -21.11
C TRP A 33 -5.00 28.51 -20.05
N ASN A 34 -3.68 28.28 -20.01
CA ASN A 34 -2.77 28.79 -18.99
C ASN A 34 -3.14 28.35 -17.57
N ALA A 35 -3.70 27.15 -17.40
CA ALA A 35 -3.95 26.58 -16.09
C ALA A 35 -2.63 26.27 -15.37
N GLU A 36 -2.48 26.77 -14.13
CA GLU A 36 -1.27 26.58 -13.29
C GLU A 36 -1.53 25.71 -12.05
N ASP A 37 -2.81 25.52 -11.67
CA ASP A 37 -3.19 24.77 -10.46
C ASP A 37 -3.16 23.24 -10.62
N GLY A 38 -2.53 22.71 -11.68
CA GLY A 38 -2.60 21.29 -12.06
C GLY A 38 -3.91 20.90 -12.78
N LEU A 39 -3.95 19.71 -13.37
CA LEU A 39 -5.05 19.21 -14.21
C LEU A 39 -5.42 17.74 -13.90
N PRO A 40 -5.75 17.35 -12.65
CA PRO A 40 -6.05 15.97 -12.33
C PRO A 40 -7.48 15.61 -12.72
N THR A 41 -7.75 14.33 -13.03
CA THR A 41 -9.13 13.83 -13.22
C THR A 41 -9.91 13.78 -11.91
N VAL A 42 -9.24 13.49 -10.80
CA VAL A 42 -9.85 13.40 -9.46
C VAL A 42 -9.32 14.54 -8.60
N GLU A 43 -10.21 15.47 -8.25
CA GLU A 43 -9.86 16.72 -7.57
C GLU A 43 -9.06 16.55 -6.27
N ARG A 44 -9.43 15.59 -5.41
CA ARG A 44 -8.71 15.37 -4.14
C ARG A 44 -7.27 14.87 -4.29
N LEU A 45 -6.84 14.56 -5.52
CA LEU A 45 -5.48 14.14 -5.83
C LEU A 45 -4.57 15.31 -6.22
N ARG A 46 -5.12 16.51 -6.46
CA ARG A 46 -4.42 17.68 -7.04
C ARG A 46 -3.07 17.97 -6.40
N ASP A 47 -3.05 18.05 -5.07
CA ASP A 47 -1.86 18.48 -4.32
C ASP A 47 -1.01 17.30 -3.80
N LEU A 48 -1.37 16.06 -4.16
CA LEU A 48 -0.64 14.88 -3.72
C LEU A 48 0.61 14.67 -4.58
N PRO A 49 1.67 14.02 -4.05
CA PRO A 49 2.77 13.58 -4.87
C PRO A 49 2.27 12.78 -6.07
N ILE A 50 2.77 13.06 -7.26
CA ILE A 50 2.28 12.46 -8.51
C ILE A 50 2.34 10.91 -8.49
N ASP A 51 3.31 10.33 -7.77
CA ASP A 51 3.38 8.89 -7.58
C ASP A 51 2.21 8.35 -6.74
N LEU A 52 1.79 9.08 -5.71
CA LEU A 52 0.64 8.73 -4.88
C LEU A 52 -0.66 8.90 -5.66
N GLN A 53 -0.79 9.96 -6.47
CA GLN A 53 -1.92 10.10 -7.40
C GLN A 53 -2.03 8.87 -8.31
N THR A 54 -0.90 8.46 -8.89
CA THR A 54 -0.81 7.30 -9.78
C THR A 54 -1.18 6.01 -9.04
N ARG A 55 -0.65 5.77 -7.84
CA ARG A 55 -0.97 4.57 -7.03
C ARG A 55 -2.44 4.51 -6.64
N ILE A 56 -3.05 5.64 -6.27
CA ILE A 56 -4.48 5.72 -5.97
C ILE A 56 -5.31 5.35 -7.20
N ILE A 57 -4.95 5.87 -8.36
CA ILE A 57 -5.67 5.56 -9.61
C ILE A 57 -5.49 4.08 -10.00
N LEU A 58 -4.28 3.54 -9.96
CA LEU A 58 -4.02 2.13 -10.27
C LEU A 58 -4.70 1.19 -9.27
N ALA A 59 -4.76 1.57 -7.99
CA ALA A 59 -5.47 0.83 -6.95
C ALA A 59 -6.98 0.73 -7.22
N THR A 60 -7.55 1.52 -8.13
CA THR A 60 -8.95 1.34 -8.54
C THR A 60 -9.17 0.07 -9.38
N GLY A 61 -8.14 -0.42 -10.08
CA GLY A 61 -8.24 -1.57 -10.98
C GLY A 61 -9.05 -1.33 -12.27
N GLU A 62 -9.51 -0.09 -12.51
CA GLU A 62 -10.40 0.24 -13.63
C GLU A 62 -9.79 1.22 -14.64
N VAL A 63 -8.51 1.57 -14.48
CA VAL A 63 -7.78 2.49 -15.38
C VAL A 63 -6.68 1.73 -16.12
N ASP A 64 -6.62 1.94 -17.44
CA ASP A 64 -5.65 1.31 -18.34
C ASP A 64 -4.45 2.23 -18.59
N ASP A 65 -4.70 3.53 -18.78
CA ASP A 65 -3.68 4.51 -19.15
C ASP A 65 -3.62 5.67 -18.14
N ILE A 66 -2.41 6.11 -17.81
CA ILE A 66 -2.15 7.29 -16.96
C ILE A 66 -1.52 8.38 -17.82
N LEU A 67 -2.09 9.57 -17.78
CA LEU A 67 -1.60 10.76 -18.48
C LEU A 67 -1.21 11.84 -17.47
N ILE A 68 -0.19 12.65 -17.78
CA ILE A 68 0.13 13.86 -17.00
C ILE A 68 -0.56 15.03 -17.67
N GLY A 69 -1.41 15.76 -16.93
CA GLY A 69 -2.27 16.80 -17.49
C GLY A 69 -1.56 18.11 -17.80
N ASN A 70 -0.52 18.43 -17.04
CA ASN A 70 0.27 19.66 -17.12
C ASN A 70 1.74 19.35 -17.49
N ALA A 71 2.43 20.34 -18.03
CA ALA A 71 3.82 20.22 -18.46
C ALA A 71 4.69 21.36 -17.92
N TYR A 72 5.98 21.16 -17.65
CA TYR A 72 6.70 19.88 -17.70
C TYR A 72 6.78 19.26 -16.31
N ALA A 73 6.53 17.96 -16.22
CA ALA A 73 6.91 17.19 -15.04
C ALA A 73 8.43 17.13 -14.91
N THR A 74 8.93 17.07 -13.68
CA THR A 74 10.38 16.89 -13.46
C THR A 74 10.83 15.47 -13.79
N GLU A 75 12.12 15.28 -14.02
CA GLU A 75 12.72 13.93 -14.18
C GLU A 75 12.47 13.05 -12.94
N ALA A 76 12.50 13.64 -11.75
CA ALA A 76 12.23 12.93 -10.50
C ALA A 76 10.78 12.42 -10.44
N GLU A 77 9.81 13.24 -10.85
CA GLU A 77 8.41 12.86 -10.98
C GLU A 77 8.17 11.76 -12.03
N LEU A 78 8.79 11.90 -13.21
CA LEU A 78 8.71 10.89 -14.27
C LEU A 78 9.28 9.55 -13.81
N LYS A 79 10.42 9.58 -13.13
CA LYS A 79 11.03 8.38 -12.52
C LYS A 79 10.12 7.78 -11.45
N ALA A 80 9.52 8.60 -10.59
CA ALA A 80 8.62 8.12 -9.54
C ALA A 80 7.38 7.42 -10.13
N ILE A 81 6.77 7.97 -11.19
CA ILE A 81 5.67 7.30 -11.91
C ILE A 81 6.15 5.98 -12.54
N SER A 82 7.31 5.99 -13.21
CA SER A 82 7.88 4.82 -13.86
C SER A 82 8.07 3.65 -12.88
N GLU A 83 8.51 3.92 -11.65
CA GLU A 83 8.63 2.89 -10.61
C GLU A 83 7.27 2.36 -10.13
N VAL A 84 6.25 3.20 -10.08
CA VAL A 84 4.90 2.83 -9.64
C VAL A 84 4.21 1.89 -10.64
N VAL A 85 4.34 2.18 -11.94
CA VAL A 85 3.66 1.42 -13.01
C VAL A 85 4.31 0.07 -13.31
N LYS A 86 5.48 -0.22 -12.72
CA LYS A 86 6.07 -1.56 -12.78
C LYS A 86 5.11 -2.58 -12.16
N PRO A 87 5.05 -3.81 -12.71
CA PRO A 87 4.27 -4.88 -12.10
C PRO A 87 4.77 -5.12 -10.67
N ALA A 88 3.84 -5.51 -9.79
CA ALA A 88 4.19 -5.95 -8.44
C ALA A 88 5.13 -7.16 -8.51
N LYS A 89 5.95 -7.34 -7.47
CA LYS A 89 6.83 -8.50 -7.34
C LYS A 89 6.02 -9.80 -7.40
N ALA A 90 6.54 -10.78 -8.12
CA ALA A 90 5.86 -12.05 -8.28
C ALA A 90 5.92 -12.84 -6.97
N PHE A 91 4.97 -13.76 -6.77
CA PHE A 91 4.96 -14.60 -5.57
C PHE A 91 6.21 -15.47 -5.47
N GLU A 92 6.72 -15.91 -6.62
CA GLU A 92 7.91 -16.73 -6.78
C GLU A 92 9.17 -16.05 -6.26
N ASP A 93 9.17 -14.71 -6.20
CA ASP A 93 10.29 -13.92 -5.67
C ASP A 93 10.25 -13.82 -4.14
N SER A 94 9.19 -14.31 -3.50
CA SER A 94 8.99 -14.23 -2.05
C SER A 94 9.79 -15.30 -1.33
N PRO A 95 10.51 -14.98 -0.24
CA PRO A 95 11.18 -15.98 0.61
C PRO A 95 10.24 -17.00 1.24
N ILE A 96 8.93 -16.76 1.22
CA ILE A 96 7.88 -17.64 1.75
C ILE A 96 7.10 -18.38 0.65
N TYR A 97 7.58 -18.37 -0.59
CA TYR A 97 6.88 -18.95 -1.73
C TYR A 97 6.59 -20.44 -1.54
N ASP A 98 7.56 -21.20 -1.05
CA ASP A 98 7.40 -22.65 -0.83
C ASP A 98 6.32 -22.93 0.23
N GLU A 99 6.27 -22.14 1.29
CA GLU A 99 5.24 -22.23 2.32
C GLU A 99 3.86 -21.85 1.79
N ILE A 100 3.76 -20.80 0.97
CA ILE A 100 2.51 -20.43 0.29
C ILE A 100 2.03 -21.58 -0.60
N LYS A 101 2.94 -22.14 -1.42
CA LYS A 101 2.65 -23.23 -2.35
C LYS A 101 2.22 -24.51 -1.62
N ALA A 102 2.73 -24.75 -0.41
CA ALA A 102 2.35 -25.90 0.41
C ALA A 102 0.86 -25.90 0.81
N TYR A 103 0.17 -24.76 0.77
CA TYR A 103 -1.29 -24.70 0.92
C TYR A 103 -2.04 -25.30 -0.28
N GLY A 104 -1.36 -25.58 -1.40
CA GLY A 104 -1.90 -26.30 -2.55
C GLY A 104 -2.97 -25.51 -3.33
N PRO A 105 -3.92 -26.19 -4.00
CA PRO A 105 -4.91 -25.56 -4.90
C PRO A 105 -5.98 -24.69 -4.18
N ILE A 106 -5.81 -24.45 -2.87
CA ILE A 106 -6.73 -23.67 -2.03
C ILE A 106 -6.29 -22.19 -1.95
N LEU A 107 -5.26 -21.78 -2.70
CA LEU A 107 -4.88 -20.38 -2.74
C LEU A 107 -6.06 -19.52 -3.24
N PRO A 108 -6.51 -18.51 -2.47
CA PRO A 108 -7.56 -17.61 -2.91
C PRO A 108 -7.18 -16.93 -4.23
N LYS A 109 -8.18 -16.56 -5.03
CA LYS A 109 -7.95 -15.55 -6.06
C LYS A 109 -7.70 -14.23 -5.35
N PHE A 110 -6.47 -13.77 -5.36
CA PHE A 110 -6.11 -12.50 -4.73
C PHE A 110 -6.57 -11.31 -5.59
N GLY A 111 -6.93 -10.23 -4.90
CA GLY A 111 -7.19 -8.94 -5.52
C GLY A 111 -5.92 -8.29 -6.12
N PRO A 112 -6.05 -7.12 -6.75
CA PRO A 112 -4.91 -6.36 -7.24
C PRO A 112 -3.95 -5.98 -6.10
N CYS A 113 -2.65 -5.89 -6.41
CA CYS A 113 -1.65 -5.46 -5.44
C CYS A 113 -1.68 -3.94 -5.23
N LYS A 114 -1.90 -3.53 -3.99
CA LYS A 114 -1.86 -2.14 -3.53
C LYS A 114 -0.47 -1.84 -2.99
N ARG A 115 0.16 -0.80 -3.51
CA ARG A 115 1.52 -0.40 -3.11
C ARG A 115 1.44 0.80 -2.18
N LEU A 116 1.98 0.69 -0.97
CA LEU A 116 1.94 1.73 0.06
C LEU A 116 3.36 2.13 0.45
N LYS A 117 3.65 3.44 0.48
CA LYS A 117 4.91 3.92 1.03
C LYS A 117 4.83 4.04 2.54
N VAL A 118 5.91 3.64 3.20
CA VAL A 118 6.02 3.62 4.66
C VAL A 118 7.32 4.24 5.13
N ILE A 119 7.26 4.88 6.28
CA ILE A 119 8.42 5.37 7.04
C ILE A 119 8.68 4.35 8.16
N LEU A 120 9.85 3.73 8.13
CA LEU A 120 10.23 2.71 9.11
C LEU A 120 10.52 3.34 10.48
N GLU A 121 10.17 2.63 11.55
CA GLU A 121 10.56 3.01 12.90
C GLU A 121 12.08 2.87 13.06
N LYS A 122 12.72 3.83 13.75
CA LYS A 122 14.18 3.88 13.90
C LYS A 122 14.75 2.62 14.56
N GLU A 123 13.98 2.02 15.46
CA GLU A 123 14.36 0.83 16.23
C GLU A 123 13.81 -0.47 15.62
N ILE A 124 13.36 -0.45 14.35
CA ILE A 124 12.95 -1.67 13.66
C ILE A 124 14.11 -2.66 13.62
N THR A 125 13.85 -3.91 14.00
CA THR A 125 14.85 -4.97 13.94
C THR A 125 14.97 -5.51 12.52
N LYS A 126 16.07 -6.21 12.23
CA LYS A 126 16.29 -6.86 10.93
C LYS A 126 15.14 -7.80 10.55
N ILE A 127 14.71 -8.67 11.47
CA ILE A 127 13.62 -9.63 11.24
C ILE A 127 12.29 -8.92 10.96
N GLU A 128 11.99 -7.84 11.70
CA GLU A 128 10.78 -7.05 11.46
C GLU A 128 10.80 -6.34 10.09
N LYS A 129 11.97 -5.81 9.68
CA LYS A 129 12.14 -5.19 8.36
C LYS A 129 11.98 -6.21 7.23
N GLU A 130 12.60 -7.39 7.35
CA GLU A 130 12.43 -8.50 6.40
C GLU A 130 10.95 -8.92 6.31
N ASN A 131 10.27 -9.07 7.46
CA ASN A 131 8.86 -9.45 7.48
C ASN A 131 7.97 -8.44 6.74
N LEU A 132 8.32 -7.16 6.75
CA LEU A 132 7.55 -6.10 6.12
C LEU A 132 7.83 -5.98 4.62
N LEU A 133 9.12 -5.95 4.23
CA LEU A 133 9.57 -5.55 2.90
C LEU A 133 9.93 -6.71 1.97
N ASP A 134 10.25 -7.88 2.53
CA ASP A 134 10.73 -9.02 1.75
C ASP A 134 9.63 -10.07 1.54
N PHE A 135 8.63 -10.16 2.44
CA PHE A 135 7.49 -11.09 2.27
C PHE A 135 6.42 -10.47 1.41
N VAL A 136 6.77 -10.36 0.13
CA VAL A 136 6.00 -9.68 -0.88
C VAL A 136 5.35 -10.68 -1.85
N PRO A 137 4.11 -10.41 -2.28
CA PRO A 137 3.18 -9.49 -1.64
C PRO A 137 2.70 -10.01 -0.27
N GLN A 138 2.29 -9.10 0.60
CA GLN A 138 1.62 -9.40 1.86
C GLN A 138 0.19 -9.86 1.56
N LEU A 139 -0.28 -10.88 2.30
CA LEU A 139 -1.47 -11.65 1.95
C LEU A 139 -2.56 -11.53 3.03
N ASP A 140 -3.68 -10.88 2.70
CA ASP A 140 -4.91 -11.06 3.46
C ASP A 140 -5.66 -12.31 2.99
N ASN A 141 -6.24 -13.03 3.95
CA ASN A 141 -6.95 -14.28 3.70
C ASN A 141 -8.46 -14.15 3.94
N GLY A 142 -9.02 -12.95 3.77
CA GLY A 142 -10.44 -12.68 3.93
C GLY A 142 -10.89 -12.49 5.38
N ASP A 143 -9.95 -12.51 6.33
CA ASP A 143 -10.25 -12.55 7.75
C ASP A 143 -9.85 -11.25 8.50
N SER A 144 -9.46 -10.21 7.75
CA SER A 144 -9.35 -8.82 8.21
C SER A 144 -10.67 -8.26 8.73
N SER A 145 -10.58 -7.31 9.68
CA SER A 145 -11.74 -6.60 10.24
C SER A 145 -11.75 -5.14 9.79
N GLU A 146 -12.78 -4.39 10.18
CA GLU A 146 -12.86 -2.95 9.91
C GLU A 146 -11.74 -2.15 10.61
N TRP A 147 -11.14 -2.71 11.67
CA TRP A 147 -10.09 -2.05 12.45
C TRP A 147 -8.70 -2.24 11.86
N ILE A 148 -8.45 -3.39 11.22
CA ILE A 148 -7.12 -3.77 10.73
C ILE A 148 -7.24 -4.57 9.43
N TRP A 149 -6.37 -4.22 8.48
CA TRP A 149 -5.99 -5.16 7.43
C TRP A 149 -4.82 -6.02 7.96
N ARG A 150 -4.82 -7.33 7.72
CA ARG A 150 -3.81 -8.24 8.29
C ARG A 150 -3.25 -9.22 7.26
N SER A 151 -1.94 -9.43 7.34
CA SER A 151 -1.20 -10.39 6.53
C SER A 151 -0.62 -11.50 7.37
N ARG A 152 -0.99 -12.74 7.03
CA ARG A 152 -0.52 -13.95 7.71
C ARG A 152 0.83 -14.45 7.21
N SER A 153 1.40 -13.80 6.19
CA SER A 153 2.65 -14.18 5.53
C SER A 153 3.79 -14.47 6.52
N GLY A 154 4.01 -13.59 7.50
CA GLY A 154 5.08 -13.81 8.48
C GLY A 154 4.87 -15.04 9.37
N ARG A 155 3.61 -15.41 9.69
CA ARG A 155 3.28 -16.56 10.56
C ARG A 155 3.75 -17.90 9.98
N LEU A 156 3.96 -17.97 8.67
CA LEU A 156 4.38 -19.19 7.97
C LEU A 156 5.78 -19.64 8.39
N ILE A 157 6.67 -18.67 8.71
CA ILE A 157 8.08 -18.94 8.98
C ILE A 157 8.58 -18.37 10.32
N ASN A 158 7.74 -17.63 11.06
CA ASN A 158 8.19 -16.94 12.28
C ASN A 158 8.53 -17.87 13.46
N LYS A 159 8.21 -19.17 13.39
CA LYS A 159 8.43 -20.12 14.49
C LYS A 159 9.88 -20.13 15.01
N ASN A 160 10.85 -19.89 14.13
CA ASN A 160 12.28 -19.84 14.46
C ASN A 160 12.89 -18.44 14.29
N ARG A 161 12.07 -17.38 14.16
CA ARG A 161 12.49 -15.99 13.96
C ARG A 161 11.83 -15.13 15.04
N PRO A 162 12.39 -15.09 16.26
CA PRO A 162 11.74 -14.45 17.40
C PRO A 162 11.57 -12.94 17.16
N ILE A 163 10.39 -12.44 17.52
CA ILE A 163 10.05 -11.02 17.52
C ILE A 163 9.76 -10.64 18.98
N PRO A 164 10.77 -10.26 19.76
CA PRO A 164 10.56 -9.88 21.15
C PRO A 164 9.68 -8.62 21.23
N PRO A 165 8.86 -8.48 22.29
CA PRO A 165 8.07 -7.27 22.48
C PRO A 165 8.98 -6.05 22.63
N ARG A 166 8.63 -4.97 21.93
CA ARG A 166 9.31 -3.67 22.02
C ARG A 166 8.41 -2.65 22.71
N LYS A 167 9.04 -1.70 23.38
CA LYS A 167 8.33 -0.67 24.14
C LYS A 167 7.70 0.35 23.19
N TYR A 168 6.40 0.54 23.31
CA TYR A 168 5.67 1.65 22.71
C TYR A 168 4.90 2.36 23.83
N ARG A 169 5.06 3.68 23.96
CA ARG A 169 4.60 4.44 25.14
C ARG A 169 3.16 4.92 25.02
N GLU A 170 2.63 5.02 23.81
CA GLU A 170 1.27 5.47 23.59
C GLU A 170 0.27 4.37 23.93
N GLU A 171 -0.91 4.80 24.41
CA GLU A 171 -2.00 3.89 24.77
C GLU A 171 -2.66 3.26 23.53
N TYR A 172 -2.58 3.92 22.37
CA TYR A 172 -3.17 3.45 21.12
C TYR A 172 -2.17 3.53 19.96
N PHE A 173 -2.26 2.59 19.04
CA PHE A 173 -1.68 2.72 17.71
C PHE A 173 -2.66 3.53 16.84
N PRO A 174 -2.28 4.70 16.29
CA PRO A 174 -3.17 5.50 15.45
C PRO A 174 -3.38 4.86 14.07
N VAL A 175 -4.35 5.37 13.31
CA VAL A 175 -4.57 5.04 11.90
C VAL A 175 -3.26 5.19 11.11
N GLY A 176 -3.04 4.31 10.13
CA GLY A 176 -1.82 4.29 9.32
C GLY A 176 -0.59 3.72 10.04
N SER A 177 -0.72 3.26 11.28
CA SER A 177 0.34 2.48 11.94
C SER A 177 0.50 1.13 11.26
N ILE A 178 1.74 0.74 10.99
CA ILE A 178 2.10 -0.60 10.54
C ILE A 178 2.72 -1.33 11.72
N VAL A 179 2.06 -2.40 12.15
CA VAL A 179 2.47 -3.15 13.33
C VAL A 179 2.72 -4.60 12.96
N VAL A 180 3.61 -5.25 13.69
CA VAL A 180 3.81 -6.70 13.64
C VAL A 180 3.42 -7.31 14.97
N VAL A 181 2.72 -8.42 14.95
CA VAL A 181 2.42 -9.18 16.16
C VAL A 181 3.72 -9.81 16.68
N ASN A 182 4.01 -9.60 17.96
CA ASN A 182 5.23 -10.05 18.61
C ASN A 182 5.03 -11.38 19.38
N ASP A 183 6.10 -11.89 19.98
CA ASP A 183 6.14 -13.19 20.64
C ASP A 183 5.33 -13.28 21.94
N VAL A 184 4.79 -12.17 22.46
CA VAL A 184 3.79 -12.24 23.56
C VAL A 184 2.54 -12.98 23.08
N ASN A 185 2.21 -12.86 21.78
CA ASN A 185 1.14 -13.62 21.15
C ASN A 185 1.69 -14.63 20.14
N LYS A 186 2.35 -15.69 20.64
CA LYS A 186 3.08 -16.68 19.83
C LYS A 186 2.29 -17.26 18.65
N HIS A 187 0.98 -17.49 18.77
CA HIS A 187 0.17 -18.07 17.70
C HIS A 187 0.03 -17.16 16.46
N TYR A 188 0.19 -15.86 16.66
CA TYR A 188 0.05 -14.84 15.62
C TYR A 188 1.36 -14.10 15.36
N SER A 189 2.45 -14.48 16.03
CA SER A 189 3.75 -13.81 15.89
C SER A 189 4.20 -13.76 14.42
N GLY A 190 4.63 -12.58 13.98
CA GLY A 190 5.02 -12.29 12.61
C GLY A 190 3.89 -11.77 11.71
N GLU A 191 2.64 -11.77 12.15
CA GLU A 191 1.53 -11.18 11.39
C GLU A 191 1.70 -9.66 11.23
N ILE A 192 1.70 -9.18 9.99
CA ILE A 192 1.77 -7.75 9.67
C ILE A 192 0.35 -7.19 9.65
N GLN A 193 0.13 -6.02 10.23
CA GLN A 193 -1.18 -5.38 10.29
C GLN A 193 -1.09 -3.90 9.94
N ILE A 194 -2.05 -3.42 9.16
CA ILE A 194 -2.28 -1.99 8.90
C ILE A 194 -3.44 -1.55 9.78
N VAL A 195 -3.20 -0.57 10.65
CA VAL A 195 -4.24 0.00 11.52
C VAL A 195 -5.14 0.94 10.72
N LYS A 196 -6.42 0.60 10.59
CA LYS A 196 -7.47 1.38 9.90
C LYS A 196 -8.33 2.19 10.87
N ILE A 197 -8.47 1.71 12.11
CA ILE A 197 -9.11 2.41 13.23
C ILE A 197 -8.16 2.29 14.43
N PRO A 198 -7.97 3.34 15.27
CA PRO A 198 -7.00 3.28 16.36
C PRO A 198 -7.22 2.07 17.28
N ILE A 199 -6.19 1.24 17.47
CA ILE A 199 -6.27 0.03 18.31
C ILE A 199 -5.49 0.23 19.61
N LYS A 200 -6.01 -0.30 20.71
CA LYS A 200 -5.34 -0.22 22.02
C LYS A 200 -4.02 -0.99 21.99
N ASN A 201 -2.97 -0.38 22.55
CA ASN A 201 -1.70 -1.02 22.78
C ASN A 201 -1.78 -1.96 23.99
N ASP A 202 -1.91 -3.27 23.71
CA ASP A 202 -1.96 -4.34 24.70
C ASP A 202 -0.61 -5.05 24.89
N GLY A 203 0.48 -4.50 24.34
CA GLY A 203 1.82 -5.06 24.40
C GLY A 203 2.10 -6.25 23.47
N LYS A 204 1.11 -6.71 22.69
CA LYS A 204 1.25 -7.87 21.78
C LYS A 204 1.73 -7.51 20.37
N ARG A 205 1.96 -6.22 20.12
CA ARG A 205 2.35 -5.69 18.82
C ARG A 205 3.51 -4.74 18.97
N ASN A 206 4.42 -4.80 18.01
CA ASN A 206 5.47 -3.80 17.86
C ASN A 206 5.08 -2.87 16.72
N LEU A 207 5.17 -1.55 16.94
CA LEU A 207 5.13 -0.58 15.85
C LEU A 207 6.43 -0.69 15.06
N ILE A 208 6.34 -0.93 13.76
CA ILE A 208 7.51 -1.14 12.89
C ILE A 208 7.61 -0.10 11.77
N ALA A 209 6.49 0.48 11.36
CA ALA A 209 6.48 1.57 10.40
C ALA A 209 5.20 2.39 10.53
N ARG A 210 5.15 3.51 9.82
CA ARG A 210 3.96 4.33 9.63
C ARG A 210 3.77 4.58 8.15
N LEU A 211 2.52 4.71 7.71
CA LEU A 211 2.20 5.23 6.40
C LEU A 211 2.88 6.60 6.18
N ALA A 212 3.42 6.80 4.99
CA ALA A 212 4.02 8.09 4.62
C ALA A 212 2.94 9.21 4.55
N PRO A 213 3.33 10.50 4.50
CA PRO A 213 2.36 11.58 4.41
C PRO A 213 1.35 11.37 3.28
N ASN A 214 0.06 11.59 3.59
CA ASN A 214 -1.09 11.42 2.71
C ASN A 214 -1.44 9.98 2.26
N GLU A 215 -0.65 8.97 2.60
CA GLU A 215 -0.91 7.56 2.24
C GLU A 215 -2.17 6.98 2.88
N GLU A 216 -2.70 7.59 3.95
CA GLU A 216 -3.98 7.17 4.55
C GLU A 216 -5.12 7.16 3.52
N GLN A 217 -5.01 7.94 2.45
CA GLN A 217 -5.94 7.91 1.31
C GLN A 217 -6.01 6.56 0.60
N MET A 218 -4.98 5.71 0.70
CA MET A 218 -4.98 4.36 0.16
C MET A 218 -5.82 3.39 1.01
N LEU A 219 -6.09 3.70 2.28
CA LEU A 219 -6.78 2.78 3.20
C LEU A 219 -8.22 2.47 2.79
N GLU A 220 -8.89 3.42 2.12
CA GLU A 220 -10.24 3.20 1.55
C GLU A 220 -10.23 2.26 0.34
N LEU A 221 -9.05 2.01 -0.25
CA LEU A 221 -8.84 1.19 -1.44
C LEU A 221 -8.29 -0.20 -1.13
N ILE A 222 -8.02 -0.48 0.15
CA ILE A 222 -7.56 -1.78 0.64
C ILE A 222 -8.75 -2.53 1.22
N ASN A 223 -9.14 -3.59 0.52
CA ASN A 223 -10.21 -4.49 0.87
C ASN A 223 -9.64 -5.81 1.43
N ASN A 224 -10.54 -6.65 1.94
CA ASN A 224 -10.19 -8.03 2.23
C ASN A 224 -9.75 -8.73 0.93
N GLU A 225 -8.81 -9.66 1.04
CA GLU A 225 -8.20 -10.43 -0.05
C GLU A 225 -7.34 -9.62 -1.04
N ASP A 226 -7.23 -8.30 -0.86
CA ASP A 226 -6.26 -7.49 -1.59
C ASP A 226 -4.83 -7.84 -1.16
N LEU A 227 -3.91 -7.74 -2.12
CA LEU A 227 -2.48 -7.86 -1.89
C LEU A 227 -1.90 -6.52 -1.49
N VAL A 228 -0.91 -6.51 -0.61
CA VAL A 228 -0.19 -5.28 -0.24
C VAL A 228 1.31 -5.44 -0.43
N GLU A 229 1.94 -4.46 -1.08
CA GLU A 229 3.39 -4.29 -1.11
C GLU A 229 3.75 -2.99 -0.37
N PHE A 230 4.66 -3.09 0.59
CA PHE A 230 5.21 -1.93 1.30
C PHE A 230 6.51 -1.47 0.65
N ILE A 231 6.65 -0.17 0.46
CA ILE A 231 7.82 0.46 -0.14
C ILE A 231 8.38 1.48 0.84
N GLU A 232 9.69 1.53 1.02
CA GLU A 232 10.31 2.54 1.88
C GLU A 232 10.12 3.94 1.25
N TYR A 233 9.64 4.90 2.04
CA TYR A 233 9.40 6.27 1.60
C TYR A 233 10.70 7.07 1.50
N TYR A 234 10.88 7.74 0.37
CA TYR A 234 11.91 8.76 0.16
C TYR A 234 11.28 9.96 -0.56
N GLU A 235 11.65 11.17 -0.13
CA GLU A 235 11.36 12.40 -0.86
C GLU A 235 12.21 12.46 -2.13
N TYR A 236 11.63 13.01 -3.20
CA TYR A 236 12.27 13.15 -4.50
C TYR A 236 11.94 14.51 -5.12
#